data_AF-A0A7K3ZJ50-F1
#
_entry.id   AF-A0A7K3ZJ50-F1
#
_cell.length_a   1.000
_cell.length_b   1.000
_cell.length_c   1.000
_cell.angle_alpha   90.00
_cell.angle_beta   90.00
_cell.angle_gamma   90.00
#
_symmetry.space_group_name_H-M   'P 1'
#
loop_
_entity.id
_entity.type
_entity.pdbx_description
1 polymer ?
#
loop_
_entity_poly.entity_id
_entity_poly.type
_entity_poly.pdbx_seq_one_letter_code
_entity_poly.pdbx_strand_id
1 'polypeptide(L)'
;MDREDRMCMLDRASGMLLEAADLIDAAMRMTGYTEYAGTARTIREKALSEEDAGSIRNMRRYLEDGLDGEDPGWTCPLDSVKNRDLKDI
;
A
#
# COMPACT_ATOMS: atom_id res chain seq x y z
N MET A 1 -1.07 20.97 2.31
CA MET A 1 -1.66 19.87 3.10
C MET A 1 -0.68 19.61 4.22
N ASP A 2 -1.11 19.76 5.46
CA ASP A 2 -0.22 19.55 6.60
C ASP A 2 -0.01 18.04 6.87
N ARG A 3 0.78 17.72 7.90
CA ARG A 3 1.09 16.32 8.25
C ARG A 3 -0.15 15.56 8.75
N GLU A 4 -0.99 16.24 9.52
CA GLU A 4 -2.19 15.65 10.13
C GLU A 4 -3.23 15.33 9.05
N ASP A 5 -3.46 16.25 8.12
CA ASP A 5 -4.29 16.05 6.93
C ASP A 5 -3.83 14.82 6.13
N ARG A 6 -2.52 14.70 5.87
CA ARG A 6 -1.95 13.57 5.14
C ARG A 6 -2.17 12.25 5.87
N MET A 7 -1.98 12.23 7.20
CA MET A 7 -2.25 11.04 8.02
C MET A 7 -3.73 10.66 8.00
N CYS A 8 -4.65 11.62 8.13
CA CYS A 8 -6.09 11.38 8.01
C CYS A 8 -6.47 10.80 6.64
N MET A 9 -5.84 11.29 5.56
CA MET A 9 -6.07 10.75 4.22
C MET A 9 -5.57 9.31 4.08
N LEU A 10 -4.42 8.98 4.65
CA LEU A 10 -3.88 7.62 4.67
C LEU A 10 -4.80 6.68 5.48
N ASP A 11 -5.24 7.09 6.66
CA ASP A 11 -6.18 6.31 7.48
C ASP A 11 -7.49 6.04 6.72
N ARG A 12 -8.04 7.06 6.04
CA ARG A 12 -9.23 6.91 5.20
C ARG A 12 -8.98 5.96 4.02
N ALA A 13 -7.85 6.09 3.35
CA ALA A 13 -7.49 5.23 2.23
C ALA A 13 -7.34 3.77 2.66
N SER A 14 -6.72 3.51 3.82
CA SER A 14 -6.64 2.18 4.42
C SER A 14 -8.04 1.58 4.65
N GLY A 15 -8.94 2.35 5.26
CA GLY A 15 -10.33 1.93 5.48
C GLY A 15 -11.04 1.55 4.18
N MET A 16 -10.95 2.39 3.15
CA MET A 16 -11.57 2.13 1.84
C MET A 16 -11.01 0.87 1.16
N LEU A 17 -9.70 0.62 1.27
CA LEU A 17 -9.10 -0.60 0.73
C LEU A 17 -9.59 -1.85 1.46
N LEU A 18 -9.73 -1.80 2.79
CA LEU A 18 -10.26 -2.93 3.56
C LEU A 18 -11.71 -3.24 3.19
N GLU A 19 -12.56 -2.21 3.08
CA GLU A 19 -13.94 -2.36 2.62
C GLU A 19 -13.99 -2.96 1.20
N ALA A 20 -13.15 -2.49 0.28
CA ALA A 20 -13.06 -3.04 -1.07
C ALA A 20 -12.60 -4.51 -1.06
N ALA A 21 -11.64 -4.87 -0.21
CA ALA A 21 -11.17 -6.24 -0.07
C ALA A 21 -12.28 -7.18 0.44
N ASP A 22 -13.08 -6.73 1.41
CA ASP A 22 -14.21 -7.48 1.94
C ASP A 22 -15.30 -7.68 0.89
N LEU A 23 -15.61 -6.64 0.10
CA LEU A 23 -16.56 -6.72 -1.01
C LEU A 23 -16.10 -7.69 -2.10
N ILE A 24 -14.82 -7.66 -2.47
CA ILE A 24 -14.25 -8.58 -3.46
C ILE A 24 -14.29 -10.01 -2.94
N ASP A 25 -13.87 -10.26 -1.69
CA ASP A 25 -13.90 -11.59 -1.09
C ASP A 25 -15.34 -12.15 -1.04
N ALA A 26 -16.31 -11.32 -0.64
CA ALA A 26 -17.72 -11.70 -0.65
C ALA A 26 -18.22 -12.05 -2.08
N ALA A 27 -17.91 -11.21 -3.07
CA ALA A 27 -18.30 -11.46 -4.46
C ALA A 27 -17.69 -12.76 -5.00
N MET A 28 -16.42 -13.03 -4.73
CA MET A 28 -15.75 -14.25 -5.20
C MET A 28 -16.30 -15.51 -4.53
N ARG A 29 -16.65 -15.44 -3.24
CA ARG A 29 -17.32 -16.55 -2.55
C ARG A 29 -18.70 -16.83 -3.14
N MET A 30 -19.46 -15.79 -3.49
CA MET A 30 -20.79 -15.95 -4.09
C MET A 30 -20.73 -16.59 -5.49
N THR A 31 -19.70 -16.30 -6.27
CA THR A 31 -19.55 -16.82 -7.63
C THR A 31 -18.82 -18.16 -7.69
N GLY A 32 -18.23 -18.62 -6.58
CA GLY A 32 -17.43 -19.85 -6.52
C GLY A 32 -16.02 -19.71 -7.10
N TYR A 33 -15.60 -18.50 -7.49
CA TYR A 33 -14.29 -18.22 -8.08
C TYR A 33 -13.24 -17.89 -7.02
N THR A 34 -12.90 -18.88 -6.20
CA THR A 34 -11.94 -18.72 -5.09
C THR A 34 -10.50 -18.46 -5.55
N GLU A 35 -10.18 -18.70 -6.83
CA GLU A 35 -8.87 -18.40 -7.41
C GLU A 35 -8.51 -16.90 -7.35
N TYR A 36 -9.52 -16.02 -7.34
CA TYR A 36 -9.36 -14.57 -7.20
C TYR A 36 -9.36 -14.07 -5.74
N ALA A 37 -9.44 -14.97 -4.75
CA ALA A 37 -9.28 -14.60 -3.33
C ALA A 37 -7.91 -13.95 -3.05
N GLY A 38 -6.91 -14.22 -3.90
CA GLY A 38 -5.61 -13.55 -3.86
C GLY A 38 -5.70 -12.03 -3.99
N THR A 39 -6.67 -11.50 -4.75
CA THR A 39 -6.85 -10.06 -4.95
C THR A 39 -7.25 -9.36 -3.66
N ALA A 40 -8.23 -9.89 -2.92
CA ALA A 40 -8.63 -9.34 -1.63
C ALA A 40 -7.49 -9.40 -0.61
N ARG A 41 -6.68 -10.47 -0.62
CA ARG A 41 -5.47 -10.57 0.21
C ARG A 41 -4.45 -9.47 -0.12
N THR A 42 -4.12 -9.28 -1.40
CA THR A 42 -3.15 -8.25 -1.83
C THR A 42 -3.61 -6.85 -1.45
N ILE A 43 -4.91 -6.56 -1.52
CA ILE A 43 -5.44 -5.27 -1.08
C ILE A 43 -5.24 -5.07 0.43
N ARG A 44 -5.52 -6.10 1.24
CA ARG A 44 -5.29 -6.05 2.70
C ARG A 44 -3.79 -5.89 3.04
N GLU A 45 -2.91 -6.56 2.30
CA GLU A 45 -1.45 -6.40 2.43
C GLU A 45 -1.04 -4.94 2.16
N LYS A 46 -1.53 -4.31 1.08
CA LYS A 46 -1.24 -2.90 0.79
C LYS A 46 -1.81 -1.93 1.82
N ALA A 47 -2.92 -2.26 2.47
CA ALA A 47 -3.48 -1.42 3.53
C ALA A 47 -2.69 -1.53 4.85
N LEU A 48 -2.31 -2.75 5.27
CA LEU A 48 -1.94 -3.02 6.66
C LEU A 48 -0.57 -3.68 6.89
N SER A 49 0.11 -4.15 5.85
CA SER A 49 1.35 -4.93 6.01
C SER A 49 2.44 -4.13 6.73
N GLU A 50 3.04 -4.73 7.75
CA GLU A 50 4.20 -4.17 8.44
C GLU A 50 5.50 -4.41 7.66
N GLU A 51 5.54 -5.47 6.85
CA GLU A 51 6.72 -5.86 6.07
C GLU A 51 6.83 -5.11 4.74
N ASP A 52 5.71 -4.63 4.20
CA ASP A 52 5.69 -3.82 2.98
C ASP A 52 5.90 -2.35 3.31
N ALA A 53 7.09 -1.83 3.03
CA ALA A 53 7.41 -0.41 3.20
C ALA A 53 6.44 0.51 2.41
N GLY A 54 5.85 0.00 1.32
CA GLY A 54 4.84 0.69 0.53
C GLY A 54 3.40 0.50 1.03
N SER A 55 3.19 -0.08 2.21
CA SER A 55 1.85 -0.16 2.80
C SER A 55 1.40 1.21 3.33
N ILE A 56 0.09 1.45 3.29
CA ILE A 56 -0.49 2.68 3.82
C ILE A 56 -0.17 2.85 5.31
N ARG A 57 -0.19 1.75 6.07
CA ARG A 57 0.21 1.74 7.48
C ARG A 57 1.63 2.26 7.68
N ASN A 58 2.59 1.79 6.89
CA ASN A 58 3.99 2.22 7.00
C ASN A 58 4.19 3.65 6.51
N MET A 59 3.48 4.08 5.46
CA MET A 59 3.46 5.48 5.04
C MET A 59 2.93 6.42 6.14
N ARG A 60 1.88 6.00 6.86
CA ARG A 60 1.32 6.77 7.98
C ARG A 60 2.31 6.85 9.14
N ARG A 61 2.90 5.71 9.51
CA ARG A 61 3.92 5.64 10.58
C ARG A 61 5.11 6.54 10.25
N TYR A 62 5.55 6.56 9.00
CA TYR A 62 6.62 7.43 8.54
C TYR A 62 6.32 8.92 8.74
N LEU A 63 5.07 9.35 8.49
CA LEU A 63 4.63 10.71 8.81
C LEU A 63 4.57 10.96 10.31
N GLU A 64 4.06 9.99 11.09
CA GLU A 64 3.94 10.05 12.55
C GLU A 64 5.31 10.20 13.23
N ASP A 65 6.30 9.42 12.79
CA ASP A 65 7.70 9.45 13.26
C ASP A 65 8.43 10.73 12.82
N GLY A 66 7.80 11.55 11.98
CA GLY A 66 8.31 12.83 11.54
C GLY A 66 9.49 12.76 10.58
N LEU A 67 9.57 11.65 9.84
CA LEU A 67 10.62 11.40 8.86
C LEU A 67 10.33 12.07 7.51
N ASP A 68 9.29 12.89 7.40
CA ASP A 68 8.72 13.45 6.15
C ASP A 68 9.62 14.43 5.35
N GLY A 69 10.92 14.42 5.58
CA GLY A 69 11.97 15.07 4.80
C GLY A 69 13.20 14.20 4.50
N GLU A 70 13.23 12.94 4.94
CA GLU A 70 14.23 11.95 4.52
C GLU A 70 13.75 11.24 3.25
N ASP A 71 14.62 10.63 2.44
CA ASP A 71 14.12 9.78 1.34
C ASP A 71 13.50 8.53 1.96
N PRO A 72 12.18 8.29 1.83
CA PRO A 72 11.54 7.14 2.44
C PRO A 72 11.98 5.79 1.83
N GLY A 73 12.73 5.79 0.72
CA GLY A 73 13.15 4.59 0.00
C GLY A 73 12.02 3.90 -0.77
N TRP A 74 10.75 4.12 -0.41
CA TRP A 74 9.58 3.61 -1.13
C TRP A 74 9.11 4.55 -2.26
N THR A 75 9.61 5.79 -2.32
CA THR A 75 9.44 6.71 -3.47
C THR A 75 10.50 6.53 -4.55
N CYS A 76 11.28 5.44 -4.52
CA CYS A 76 12.22 5.09 -5.59
C CYS A 76 11.64 4.00 -6.53
N PRO A 77 10.79 4.35 -7.51
CA PRO A 77 10.52 3.48 -8.67
C PRO A 77 11.79 3.09 -9.45
N LEU A 78 12.91 3.76 -9.19
CA LEU A 78 14.19 3.60 -9.89
C LEU A 78 15.09 2.49 -9.32
N ASP A 79 14.79 1.93 -8.14
CA ASP A 79 15.50 0.76 -7.60
C ASP A 79 14.79 -0.57 -7.89
N SER A 80 13.89 -0.57 -8.88
CA SER A 80 13.52 -1.81 -9.56
C SER A 80 14.78 -2.42 -10.17
N VAL A 81 15.00 -3.72 -9.96
CA VAL A 81 16.09 -4.49 -10.60
C VAL A 81 16.13 -4.26 -12.12
N LYS A 82 14.99 -3.93 -12.73
CA LYS A 82 14.86 -3.58 -14.17
C LYS A 82 15.51 -2.25 -14.58
N ASN A 83 15.76 -1.33 -13.65
CA ASN A 83 16.34 -0.01 -13.93
C ASN A 83 17.85 0.05 -13.63
N ARG A 84 18.43 -1.01 -13.06
CA ARG A 84 19.87 -1.09 -12.78
C ARG A 84 20.71 -1.15 -14.05
N ASP A 85 20.16 -1.74 -15.12
CA ASP A 85 20.83 -1.94 -16.40
C ASP A 85 20.71 -0.73 -17.36
N LEU A 86 19.98 0.31 -16.97
CA LEU A 86 19.76 1.53 -17.78
C LEU A 86 20.78 2.65 -17.51
N LYS A 87 21.77 2.43 -16.63
CA LYS A 87 22.83 3.43 -16.33
C LYS A 87 24.04 3.40 -17.27
N ASP A 88 24.11 2.41 -18.18
CA ASP A 88 25.24 2.23 -19.11
C ASP A 88 24.84 2.36 -20.59
N ILE A 89 23.98 3.33 -20.95
CA ILE A 89 23.72 3.73 -22.36
C ILE A 89 23.98 5.23 -22.53
#